data_AF-A0A7C7RSC3-F1
#
_entry.id   AF-A0A7C7RSC3-F1
#
_cell.length_a   1.000
_cell.length_b   1.000
_cell.length_c   1.000
_cell.angle_alpha   90.00
_cell.angle_beta   90.00
_cell.angle_gamma   90.00
#
_symmetry.space_group_name_H-M   'P 1'
#
loop_
_entity.id
_entity.type
_entity.pdbx_description
1 polymer ?
#
loop_
_entity_poly.entity_id
_entity_poly.type
_entity_poly.pdbx_seq_one_letter_code
_entity_poly.pdbx_strand_id
1 'polypeptide(L)'
;MAVCYVYLSPTTSDQWGEDWLGASEVIDSGGSRVFRVAMGAYDLRADDCDGNTLDTQWNVDLSGPVDWTVSGGGAPSSGAGLDYTLEPNFGSVSLSAGFMPDPQTVELVSGGYVDVAAQGLGGECGGYATSAPDFRIQWSGSSSGLRIFFVADGGGDTTLIVNDANGAWHCNDDSPYGGLDPLVDIPSPPQGQYDIWVGSFEAGEFVEGTLYITERDIYPGNLSGE
;
A
#
# COMPACT_ATOMS: atom_id res chain seq x y z
N MET A 1 5.51 25.20 14.29
CA MET A 1 6.72 24.84 15.06
C MET A 1 7.85 24.65 14.07
N ALA A 2 9.09 24.96 14.43
CA ALA A 2 10.23 24.79 13.54
C ALA A 2 10.81 23.38 13.68
N VAL A 3 11.28 22.81 12.57
CA VAL A 3 12.01 21.54 12.55
C VAL A 3 13.50 21.85 12.59
N CYS A 4 14.19 21.30 13.59
CA CYS A 4 15.62 21.50 13.80
C CYS A 4 16.43 20.23 13.55
N TYR A 5 15.82 19.04 13.63
CA TYR A 5 16.51 17.78 13.33
C TYR A 5 15.63 16.92 12.45
N VAL A 6 16.25 16.31 11.42
CA VAL A 6 15.60 15.37 10.52
C VAL A 6 16.47 14.13 10.38
N TYR A 7 15.88 12.97 10.61
CA TYR A 7 16.56 11.68 10.50
C TYR A 7 15.89 10.85 9.41
N LEU A 8 16.70 10.34 8.50
CA LEU A 8 16.31 9.34 7.49
C LEU A 8 17.19 8.12 7.72
N SER A 9 16.61 7.10 8.36
CA SER A 9 17.29 5.86 8.71
C SER A 9 16.82 4.75 7.77
N PRO A 10 17.71 3.98 7.11
CA PRO A 10 17.27 2.78 6.42
C PRO A 10 16.51 1.87 7.40
N THR A 11 15.42 1.24 6.96
CA THR A 11 14.60 0.35 7.82
C THR A 11 15.36 -0.88 8.31
N THR A 12 16.48 -1.21 7.67
CA THR A 12 17.42 -2.26 8.11
C THR A 12 18.33 -1.82 9.26
N SER A 13 18.32 -0.54 9.64
CA SER A 13 19.13 0.02 10.71
C SER A 13 18.35 0.06 12.02
N ASP A 14 19.00 -0.29 13.13
CA ASP A 14 18.44 -0.17 14.48
C ASP A 14 18.76 1.20 15.13
N GLN A 15 19.45 2.09 14.41
CA GLN A 15 19.85 3.42 14.87
C GLN A 15 19.40 4.49 13.87
N TRP A 16 18.93 5.65 14.37
CA TRP A 16 18.46 6.79 13.54
C TRP A 16 19.55 7.47 12.69
N GLY A 17 20.82 7.30 13.03
CA GLY A 17 21.93 7.94 12.34
C GLY A 17 22.11 9.43 12.69
N GLU A 18 22.74 10.15 11.78
CA GLU A 18 23.04 11.59 11.92
C GLU A 18 21.85 12.46 11.50
N ASP A 19 21.83 13.71 11.98
CA ASP A 19 20.88 14.72 11.51
C ASP A 19 21.19 15.16 10.07
N TRP A 20 20.18 15.10 9.21
CA TRP A 20 20.25 15.44 7.79
C TRP A 20 20.10 16.93 7.48
N LEU A 21 19.58 17.74 8.41
CA LEU A 21 19.59 19.21 8.27
C LEU A 21 20.98 19.79 8.53
N GLY A 22 21.70 19.18 9.47
CA GLY A 22 23.00 19.65 9.93
C GLY A 22 22.87 20.83 10.88
N ALA A 23 23.99 21.17 11.53
CA ALA A 23 24.02 21.98 12.75
C ALA A 23 23.50 23.43 12.66
N SER A 24 23.15 23.95 11.48
CA SER A 24 22.76 25.36 11.29
C SER A 24 21.47 25.57 10.50
N GLU A 25 20.89 24.52 9.94
CA GLU A 25 19.66 24.66 9.14
C GLU A 25 18.43 24.42 10.00
N VAL A 26 17.41 25.25 9.81
CA VAL A 26 16.12 25.16 10.50
C VAL A 26 15.02 25.35 9.48
N ILE A 27 14.03 24.46 9.49
CA ILE A 27 12.83 24.60 8.66
C ILE A 27 11.76 25.30 9.50
N ASP A 28 11.50 26.57 9.20
CA ASP A 28 10.44 27.33 9.85
C ASP A 28 9.04 26.79 9.50
N SER A 29 8.05 27.19 10.30
CA SER A 29 6.66 26.80 10.08
C SER A 29 6.19 27.18 8.66
N GLY A 30 5.74 26.20 7.88
CA GLY A 30 5.32 26.39 6.48
C GLY A 30 6.46 26.44 5.47
N GLY A 31 7.71 26.32 5.93
CA GLY A 31 8.87 26.05 5.09
C GLY A 31 8.93 24.59 4.65
N SER A 32 9.70 24.32 3.60
CA SER A 32 9.97 22.97 3.12
C SER A 32 11.44 22.80 2.79
N ARG A 33 11.91 21.55 2.87
CA ARG A 33 13.27 21.17 2.49
C ARG A 33 13.23 19.89 1.66
N VAL A 34 13.99 19.87 0.59
CA VAL A 34 14.13 18.71 -0.30
C VAL A 34 15.40 17.96 0.06
N PHE A 35 15.25 16.67 0.39
CA PHE A 35 16.37 15.74 0.54
C PHE A 35 16.52 14.90 -0.72
N ARG A 36 17.77 14.60 -1.08
CA ARG A 36 18.07 13.63 -2.13
C ARG A 36 18.64 12.40 -1.47
N VAL A 37 17.87 11.34 -1.47
CA VAL A 37 18.22 10.05 -0.90
C VAL A 37 18.25 8.98 -1.98
N ALA A 38 18.98 7.90 -1.71
CA ALA A 38 18.88 6.70 -2.52
C ALA A 38 17.46 6.14 -2.38
N MET A 39 16.96 5.52 -3.44
CA MET A 39 15.67 4.82 -3.38
C MET A 39 15.77 3.65 -2.40
N GLY A 40 14.71 3.43 -1.63
CA GLY A 40 14.61 2.36 -0.63
C GLY A 40 13.64 2.72 0.49
N ALA A 41 13.50 1.80 1.45
CA ALA A 41 12.64 1.98 2.62
C ALA A 41 13.41 2.65 3.78
N TYR A 42 12.82 3.70 4.33
CA TYR A 42 13.40 4.50 5.41
C TYR A 42 12.40 4.76 6.53
N ASP A 43 12.89 4.77 7.76
CA ASP A 43 12.25 5.42 8.87
C ASP A 43 12.60 6.91 8.84
N LEU A 44 11.59 7.77 8.96
CA LEU A 44 11.71 9.22 8.96
C LEU A 44 11.37 9.75 10.35
N ARG A 45 12.17 10.67 10.90
CA ARG A 45 11.85 11.33 12.17
C ARG A 45 12.22 12.80 12.14
N ALA A 46 11.31 13.65 12.62
CA ALA A 46 11.52 15.10 12.71
C ALA A 46 11.37 15.53 14.16
N ASP A 47 12.35 16.28 14.65
CA ASP A 47 12.34 16.84 16.01
C ASP A 47 12.41 18.37 15.98
N ASP A 48 11.85 19.00 17.00
CA ASP A 48 11.97 20.44 17.24
C ASP A 48 13.33 20.81 17.83
N CYS A 49 13.55 22.12 18.02
CA CYS A 49 14.82 22.65 18.50
C CYS A 49 15.09 22.36 19.99
N ASP A 50 14.07 21.94 20.73
CA ASP A 50 14.18 21.48 22.11
C ASP A 50 14.42 19.95 22.20
N GLY A 51 14.46 19.27 21.05
CA GLY A 51 14.68 17.83 20.93
C GLY A 51 13.42 16.99 21.10
N ASN A 52 12.22 17.59 21.10
CA ASN A 52 10.98 16.84 21.14
C ASN A 52 10.63 16.34 19.74
N THR A 53 10.18 15.10 19.66
CA THR A 53 9.73 14.52 18.39
C THR A 53 8.40 15.11 17.95
N LEU A 54 8.43 15.71 16.76
CA LEU A 54 7.29 16.30 16.08
C LEU A 54 6.54 15.25 15.26
N ASP A 55 7.28 14.40 14.54
CA ASP A 55 6.74 13.33 13.71
C ASP A 55 7.73 12.16 13.55
N THR A 56 7.23 10.94 13.33
CA THR A 56 8.06 9.73 13.14
C THR A 56 7.35 8.71 12.25
N GLN A 57 7.68 8.68 10.97
CA GLN A 57 7.10 7.71 10.05
C GLN A 57 8.02 6.50 9.95
N TRP A 58 7.47 5.32 10.21
CA TRP A 58 8.21 4.08 10.06
C TRP A 58 7.98 3.52 8.67
N ASN A 59 9.03 3.00 8.07
CA ASN A 59 8.96 2.20 6.86
C ASN A 59 8.31 2.91 5.66
N VAL A 60 8.77 4.13 5.39
CA VAL A 60 8.39 4.91 4.23
C VAL A 60 9.20 4.45 3.01
N ASP A 61 8.51 4.01 1.96
CA ASP A 61 9.17 3.70 0.69
C ASP A 61 9.45 4.97 -0.10
N LEU A 62 10.72 5.19 -0.44
CA LEU A 62 11.20 6.34 -1.20
C LEU A 62 11.59 5.93 -2.62
N SER A 63 10.67 5.27 -3.32
CA SER A 63 10.80 4.91 -4.75
C SER A 63 10.53 6.08 -5.70
N GLY A 64 10.04 7.23 -5.18
CA GLY A 64 9.80 8.47 -5.91
C GLY A 64 9.82 9.71 -5.00
N PRO A 65 9.50 10.90 -5.52
CA PRO A 65 9.34 12.10 -4.70
C PRO A 65 8.20 11.92 -3.69
N VAL A 66 8.50 12.09 -2.40
CA VAL A 66 7.53 12.02 -1.31
C VAL A 66 7.47 13.36 -0.61
N ASP A 67 6.25 13.89 -0.45
CA ASP A 67 5.99 15.08 0.35
C ASP A 67 5.66 14.66 1.79
N TRP A 68 6.59 14.93 2.70
CA TRP A 68 6.40 14.66 4.13
C TRP A 68 5.88 15.90 4.86
N THR A 69 4.65 15.83 5.37
CA THR A 69 4.03 16.91 6.17
C THR A 69 4.23 16.67 7.66
N VAL A 70 5.10 17.48 8.29
CA VAL A 70 5.35 17.43 9.74
C VAL A 70 4.29 18.27 10.48
N SER A 71 3.30 17.62 11.08
CA SER A 71 2.36 18.26 12.00
C SER A 71 2.82 18.06 13.45
N GLY A 72 3.24 19.13 14.12
CA GLY A 72 3.64 19.08 15.53
C GLY A 72 2.46 18.67 16.42
N GLY A 73 2.41 17.39 16.80
CA GLY A 73 1.38 16.87 17.70
C GLY A 73 1.10 15.38 17.52
N GLY A 74 1.94 14.54 18.13
CA GLY A 74 1.69 13.11 18.32
C GLY A 74 2.66 12.25 17.51
N ALA A 75 3.41 11.40 18.21
CA ALA A 75 4.16 10.32 17.58
C ALA A 75 3.23 9.55 16.62
N PRO A 76 3.64 9.27 15.38
CA PRO A 76 2.98 8.23 14.62
C PRO A 76 3.23 6.94 15.38
N SER A 77 2.13 6.28 15.66
CA SER A 77 2.14 4.92 16.14
C SER A 77 3.00 4.08 15.21
N SER A 78 4.06 3.48 15.75
CA SER A 78 4.53 2.18 15.27
C SER A 78 3.30 1.28 15.06
N GLY A 79 3.01 0.89 13.81
CA GLY A 79 1.88 0.03 13.46
C GLY A 79 0.59 0.75 13.03
N ALA A 80 0.65 1.62 12.02
CA ALA A 80 -0.56 1.96 11.27
C ALA A 80 -0.97 0.71 10.46
N GLY A 81 -2.10 0.12 10.83
CA GLY A 81 -2.72 -0.98 10.10
C GLY A 81 -3.02 -0.63 8.64
N LEU A 82 -3.83 -1.47 7.99
CA LEU A 82 -4.38 -1.10 6.70
C LEU A 82 -5.28 0.13 6.87
N ASP A 83 -4.96 1.22 6.18
CA ASP A 83 -5.69 2.48 6.22
C ASP A 83 -6.17 2.87 4.82
N TYR A 84 -7.41 2.50 4.54
CA TYR A 84 -8.09 2.79 3.27
C TYR A 84 -8.38 4.29 3.06
N THR A 85 -8.02 5.18 3.98
CA THR A 85 -8.19 6.64 3.81
C THR A 85 -6.95 7.30 3.20
N LEU A 86 -5.81 6.61 3.19
CA LEU A 86 -4.58 7.09 2.58
C LEU A 86 -4.65 7.06 1.05
N GLU A 87 -3.76 7.82 0.41
CA GLU A 87 -3.64 7.82 -1.05
C GLU A 87 -2.94 6.52 -1.52
N PRO A 88 -3.44 5.84 -2.57
CA PRO A 88 -2.87 4.57 -2.99
C PRO A 88 -1.49 4.70 -3.65
N ASN A 89 -0.62 3.72 -3.43
CA ASN A 89 0.77 3.72 -3.91
C ASN A 89 0.89 3.76 -5.45
N PHE A 90 -0.02 3.08 -6.15
CA PHE A 90 -0.03 2.93 -7.62
C PHE A 90 -1.24 3.62 -8.27
N GLY A 91 -1.90 4.51 -7.52
CA GLY A 91 -2.97 5.37 -8.02
C GLY A 91 -4.37 4.75 -7.97
N SER A 92 -5.28 5.30 -8.78
CA SER A 92 -6.69 4.93 -8.76
C SER A 92 -7.36 5.02 -10.13
N VAL A 93 -8.50 4.35 -10.27
CA VAL A 93 -9.32 4.34 -11.49
C VAL A 93 -10.80 4.37 -11.18
N SER A 94 -11.59 5.03 -12.03
CA SER A 94 -13.06 4.96 -11.99
C SER A 94 -13.56 3.96 -13.01
N LEU A 95 -14.26 2.92 -12.56
CA LEU A 95 -14.82 1.88 -13.42
C LEU A 95 -16.34 1.82 -13.29
N SER A 96 -17.00 1.57 -14.41
CA SER A 96 -18.44 1.36 -14.49
C SER A 96 -18.73 -0.02 -15.06
N ALA A 97 -19.74 -0.72 -14.56
CA ALA A 97 -20.17 -2.01 -15.09
C ALA A 97 -20.27 -2.00 -16.63
N GLY A 98 -19.69 -3.01 -17.26
CA GLY A 98 -19.43 -3.12 -18.70
C GLY A 98 -18.22 -2.31 -19.18
N PHE A 99 -17.21 -2.07 -18.33
CA PHE A 99 -16.06 -1.24 -18.70
C PHE A 99 -15.24 -1.87 -19.82
N MET A 100 -14.55 -1.03 -20.59
CA MET A 100 -13.60 -1.44 -21.62
C MET A 100 -12.37 -0.53 -21.58
N PRO A 101 -11.15 -1.05 -21.82
CA PRO A 101 -10.85 -2.49 -22.01
C PRO A 101 -11.11 -3.34 -20.75
N ASP A 102 -11.42 -4.62 -20.94
CA ASP A 102 -11.60 -5.59 -19.85
C ASP A 102 -10.73 -6.85 -20.14
N PRO A 103 -9.69 -7.13 -19.34
CA PRO A 103 -9.38 -6.56 -18.01
C PRO A 103 -8.79 -5.14 -18.04
N GLN A 104 -8.93 -4.44 -16.92
CA GLN A 104 -8.05 -3.34 -16.53
C GLN A 104 -6.83 -3.92 -15.82
N THR A 105 -5.65 -3.41 -16.13
CA THR A 105 -4.38 -3.94 -15.62
C THR A 105 -3.49 -2.83 -15.08
N VAL A 106 -2.80 -3.11 -13.98
CA VAL A 106 -1.85 -2.19 -13.35
C VAL A 106 -0.60 -2.98 -12.96
N GLU A 107 0.57 -2.53 -13.41
CA GLU A 107 1.85 -3.05 -12.92
C GLU A 107 2.14 -2.42 -11.55
N LEU A 108 2.41 -3.25 -10.55
CA LEU A 108 2.70 -2.82 -9.19
C LEU A 108 3.65 -3.77 -8.47
N VAL A 109 4.09 -3.35 -7.29
CA VAL A 109 4.95 -4.14 -6.41
C VAL A 109 4.17 -4.45 -5.13
N SER A 110 4.06 -5.73 -4.80
CA SER A 110 3.41 -6.18 -3.57
C SER A 110 4.29 -6.00 -2.33
N GLY A 111 3.68 -6.18 -1.16
CA GLY A 111 4.40 -6.39 0.07
C GLY A 111 4.45 -5.17 0.98
N GLY A 112 5.26 -5.28 2.03
CA GLY A 112 5.38 -4.24 3.04
C GLY A 112 5.66 -4.86 4.40
N TYR A 113 5.30 -4.15 5.47
CA TYR A 113 5.72 -4.49 6.83
C TYR A 113 4.55 -4.46 7.82
N VAL A 114 3.36 -4.05 7.39
CA VAL A 114 2.14 -4.14 8.19
C VAL A 114 1.70 -5.59 8.22
N ASP A 115 1.74 -6.22 9.40
CA ASP A 115 1.15 -7.53 9.63
C ASP A 115 -0.39 -7.43 9.49
N VAL A 116 -0.92 -8.03 8.42
CA VAL A 116 -2.35 -8.01 8.10
C VAL A 116 -3.14 -8.86 9.09
N ALA A 117 -2.59 -9.99 9.54
CA ALA A 117 -3.28 -10.88 10.48
C ALA A 117 -3.48 -10.20 11.84
N ALA A 118 -2.51 -9.36 12.25
CA ALA A 118 -2.60 -8.55 13.47
C ALA A 118 -3.73 -7.49 13.44
N GLN A 119 -4.29 -7.18 12.26
CA GLN A 119 -5.40 -6.22 12.11
C GLN A 119 -6.76 -6.82 12.49
N GLY A 120 -6.86 -8.15 12.67
CA GLY A 120 -8.09 -8.79 13.12
C GLY A 120 -9.26 -8.70 12.13
N LEU A 121 -8.97 -8.62 10.82
CA LEU A 121 -9.97 -8.51 9.75
C LEU A 121 -10.80 -9.79 9.58
N GLY A 122 -10.27 -10.93 10.05
CA GLY A 122 -10.88 -12.25 9.93
C GLY A 122 -10.53 -12.96 8.62
N GLY A 123 -11.04 -14.19 8.45
CA GLY A 123 -10.84 -14.98 7.23
C GLY A 123 -9.38 -15.38 6.98
N GLU A 124 -9.00 -15.40 5.70
CA GLU A 124 -7.65 -15.69 5.18
C GLU A 124 -6.78 -14.43 5.07
N CYS A 125 -7.18 -13.31 5.69
CA CYS A 125 -6.41 -12.07 5.65
C CYS A 125 -5.09 -12.23 6.39
N GLY A 126 -4.00 -12.32 5.63
CA GLY A 126 -2.64 -12.50 6.13
C GLY A 126 -1.59 -11.93 5.20
N GLY A 127 -0.33 -12.16 5.56
CA GLY A 127 0.82 -11.57 4.91
C GLY A 127 1.16 -10.17 5.42
N TYR A 128 2.05 -9.51 4.69
CA TYR A 128 2.57 -8.19 4.99
C TYR A 128 2.33 -7.23 3.83
N ALA A 129 1.76 -6.07 4.13
CA ALA A 129 1.41 -5.04 3.15
C ALA A 129 1.88 -3.65 3.62
N THR A 130 1.67 -2.64 2.79
CA THR A 130 1.79 -1.22 3.18
C THR A 130 0.58 -0.75 3.99
N SER A 131 0.73 0.33 4.75
CA SER A 131 -0.42 0.95 5.42
C SER A 131 -1.43 1.53 4.42
N ALA A 132 -0.94 2.25 3.39
CA ALA A 132 -1.77 2.73 2.29
C ALA A 132 -2.12 1.58 1.33
N PRO A 133 -3.28 1.63 0.64
CA PRO A 133 -3.61 0.67 -0.43
C PRO A 133 -2.59 0.75 -1.57
N ASP A 134 -2.42 -0.34 -2.29
CA ASP A 134 -1.64 -0.32 -3.53
C ASP A 134 -2.44 0.31 -4.66
N PHE A 135 -3.73 -0.02 -4.75
CA PHE A 135 -4.59 0.52 -5.81
C PHE A 135 -6.02 0.75 -5.32
N ARG A 136 -6.68 1.74 -5.92
CA ARG A 136 -8.08 2.07 -5.60
C ARG A 136 -8.98 2.08 -6.82
N ILE A 137 -10.17 1.51 -6.66
CA ILE A 137 -11.23 1.56 -7.67
C ILE A 137 -12.38 2.42 -7.14
N GLN A 138 -12.90 3.32 -7.97
CA GLN A 138 -14.21 3.94 -7.78
C GLN A 138 -15.22 3.24 -8.68
N TRP A 139 -15.96 2.29 -8.12
CA TRP A 139 -16.88 1.40 -8.84
C TRP A 139 -18.30 1.97 -8.94
N SER A 140 -18.92 1.84 -10.11
CA SER A 140 -20.28 2.30 -10.36
C SER A 140 -21.05 1.34 -11.29
N GLY A 141 -22.39 1.42 -11.27
CA GLY A 141 -23.25 0.54 -12.07
C GLY A 141 -23.65 -0.75 -11.37
N SER A 142 -24.25 -1.68 -12.11
CA SER A 142 -24.70 -2.98 -11.60
C SER A 142 -24.08 -4.09 -12.44
N SER A 143 -23.40 -5.02 -11.78
CA SER A 143 -22.77 -6.20 -12.40
C SER A 143 -23.08 -7.46 -11.60
N SER A 144 -22.93 -8.63 -12.24
CA SER A 144 -23.05 -9.91 -11.55
C SER A 144 -21.83 -10.23 -10.69
N GLY A 145 -20.66 -9.69 -11.01
CA GLY A 145 -19.43 -9.91 -10.26
C GLY A 145 -18.30 -8.96 -10.68
N LEU A 146 -17.41 -8.68 -9.74
CA LEU A 146 -16.12 -8.05 -10.00
C LEU A 146 -15.04 -9.00 -9.48
N ARG A 147 -14.09 -9.34 -10.35
CA ARG A 147 -12.96 -10.20 -10.02
C ARG A 147 -11.69 -9.38 -10.00
N ILE A 148 -10.90 -9.59 -8.96
CA ILE A 148 -9.60 -8.96 -8.74
C ILE A 148 -8.60 -10.08 -8.48
N PHE A 149 -7.49 -10.10 -9.19
CA PHE A 149 -6.40 -11.05 -8.93
C PHE A 149 -5.05 -10.43 -9.27
N PHE A 150 -4.00 -10.99 -8.71
CA PHE A 150 -2.63 -10.58 -8.98
C PHE A 150 -1.87 -11.75 -9.60
N VAL A 151 -0.96 -11.46 -10.53
CA VAL A 151 -0.05 -12.45 -11.10
C VAL A 151 1.37 -11.95 -10.86
N ALA A 152 2.13 -12.70 -10.08
CA ALA A 152 3.51 -12.37 -9.79
C ALA A 152 4.43 -12.62 -10.98
N ASP A 153 5.32 -11.68 -11.25
CA ASP A 153 6.37 -11.87 -12.24
C ASP A 153 7.35 -12.95 -11.76
N GLY A 154 7.67 -13.89 -12.66
CA GLY A 154 8.54 -15.02 -12.34
C GLY A 154 7.90 -16.12 -11.48
N GLY A 155 6.59 -16.05 -11.20
CA GLY A 155 5.83 -17.10 -10.50
C GLY A 155 6.03 -17.12 -8.99
N GLY A 156 6.25 -15.94 -8.39
CA GLY A 156 6.18 -15.77 -6.94
C GLY A 156 4.76 -15.99 -6.40
N ASP A 157 4.63 -16.04 -5.08
CA ASP A 157 3.37 -16.23 -4.37
C ASP A 157 3.08 -14.96 -3.54
N THR A 158 1.81 -14.54 -3.48
CA THR A 158 1.40 -13.26 -2.85
C THR A 158 0.02 -13.40 -2.21
N THR A 159 -0.34 -12.47 -1.34
CA THR A 159 -1.69 -12.39 -0.78
C THR A 159 -2.46 -11.24 -1.40
N LEU A 160 -3.79 -11.33 -1.46
CA LEU A 160 -4.66 -10.24 -1.92
C LEU A 160 -5.63 -9.86 -0.80
N ILE A 161 -5.72 -8.58 -0.52
CA ILE A 161 -6.64 -7.99 0.48
C ILE A 161 -7.44 -6.89 -0.19
N VAL A 162 -8.76 -6.96 -0.10
CA VAL A 162 -9.68 -5.98 -0.69
C VAL A 162 -10.66 -5.50 0.37
N ASN A 163 -10.71 -4.18 0.61
CA ASN A 163 -11.82 -3.54 1.31
C ASN A 163 -12.84 -3.08 0.28
N ASP A 164 -14.09 -3.57 0.37
CA ASP A 164 -15.15 -3.18 -0.55
C ASP A 164 -15.86 -1.89 -0.12
N ALA A 165 -16.77 -1.40 -0.99
CA ALA A 165 -17.51 -0.17 -0.75
C ALA A 165 -18.43 -0.18 0.48
N ASN A 166 -18.74 -1.35 1.04
CA ASN A 166 -19.48 -1.48 2.29
C ASN A 166 -18.55 -1.59 3.51
N GLY A 167 -17.24 -1.57 3.31
CA GLY A 167 -16.22 -1.77 4.33
C GLY A 167 -16.00 -3.24 4.69
N ALA A 168 -16.48 -4.19 3.89
CA ALA A 168 -16.19 -5.61 4.11
C ALA A 168 -14.82 -5.97 3.54
N TRP A 169 -14.09 -6.82 4.26
CA TRP A 169 -12.77 -7.29 3.88
C TRP A 169 -12.86 -8.65 3.19
N HIS A 170 -12.22 -8.76 2.04
CA HIS A 170 -12.12 -9.97 1.23
C HIS A 170 -10.64 -10.29 1.05
N CYS A 171 -10.23 -11.50 1.40
CA CYS A 171 -8.84 -11.91 1.32
C CYS A 171 -8.71 -13.30 0.73
N ASN A 172 -7.65 -13.51 -0.04
CA ASN A 172 -7.29 -14.80 -0.60
C ASN A 172 -5.80 -14.78 -0.97
N ASP A 173 -5.13 -15.90 -0.77
CA ASP A 173 -3.75 -16.17 -1.21
C ASP A 173 -3.71 -17.21 -2.34
N ASP A 174 -4.59 -18.22 -2.31
CA ASP A 174 -4.69 -19.23 -3.37
C ASP A 174 -5.99 -19.16 -4.18
N SER A 175 -5.88 -18.96 -5.51
CA SER A 175 -7.04 -18.98 -6.40
C SER A 175 -7.84 -20.29 -6.28
N PRO A 176 -9.18 -20.22 -6.10
CA PRO A 176 -10.03 -21.41 -6.03
C PRO A 176 -10.11 -22.17 -7.38
N TYR A 177 -9.59 -21.60 -8.45
CA TYR A 177 -9.53 -22.19 -9.79
C TYR A 177 -8.17 -22.87 -10.09
N GLY A 178 -7.27 -22.90 -9.10
CA GLY A 178 -5.95 -23.54 -9.15
C GLY A 178 -4.81 -22.55 -9.38
N GLY A 179 -3.63 -22.92 -8.88
CA GLY A 179 -2.45 -22.04 -8.81
C GLY A 179 -2.15 -21.63 -7.37
N LEU A 180 -1.11 -20.81 -7.21
CA LEU A 180 -0.75 -20.14 -5.95
C LEU A 180 -0.97 -18.63 -6.03
N ASP A 181 -1.57 -18.16 -7.12
CA ASP A 181 -1.81 -16.73 -7.29
C ASP A 181 -3.14 -16.33 -6.62
N PRO A 182 -3.20 -15.17 -5.96
CA PRO A 182 -4.38 -14.79 -5.19
C PRO A 182 -5.50 -14.24 -6.07
N LEU A 183 -6.75 -14.57 -5.72
CA LEU A 183 -7.94 -14.12 -6.43
C LEU A 183 -9.12 -13.87 -5.49
N VAL A 184 -9.75 -12.69 -5.63
CA VAL A 184 -10.97 -12.31 -4.94
C VAL A 184 -12.11 -12.13 -5.95
N ASP A 185 -13.20 -12.85 -5.72
CA ASP A 185 -14.47 -12.71 -6.45
C ASP A 185 -15.49 -11.98 -5.57
N ILE A 186 -16.01 -10.84 -6.04
CA ILE A 186 -17.03 -10.05 -5.35
C ILE A 186 -18.35 -10.13 -6.13
N PRO A 187 -19.29 -11.01 -5.73
CA PRO A 187 -20.57 -11.13 -6.39
C PRO A 187 -21.45 -9.91 -6.11
N SER A 188 -22.15 -9.41 -7.14
CA SER A 188 -23.03 -8.23 -7.03
C SER A 188 -22.34 -7.04 -6.34
N PRO A 189 -21.19 -6.56 -6.89
CA PRO A 189 -20.31 -5.60 -6.21
C PRO A 189 -21.05 -4.30 -5.86
N PRO A 190 -21.07 -3.87 -4.57
CA PRO A 190 -21.66 -2.61 -4.16
C PRO A 190 -20.96 -1.42 -4.82
N GLN A 191 -21.71 -0.36 -5.14
CA GLN A 191 -21.12 0.85 -5.72
C GLN A 191 -20.32 1.63 -4.66
N GLY A 192 -19.19 2.19 -5.07
CA GLY A 192 -18.34 3.02 -4.23
C GLY A 192 -16.87 2.67 -4.34
N GLN A 193 -16.13 3.00 -3.29
CA GLN A 193 -14.69 2.83 -3.22
C GLN A 193 -14.30 1.39 -2.91
N TYR A 194 -13.26 0.88 -3.57
CA TYR A 194 -12.59 -0.37 -3.24
C TYR A 194 -11.11 -0.08 -3.07
N ASP A 195 -10.51 -0.61 -2.01
CA ASP A 195 -9.10 -0.46 -1.68
C ASP A 195 -8.43 -1.81 -1.73
N ILE A 196 -7.33 -1.90 -2.46
CA ILE A 196 -6.66 -3.16 -2.79
C ILE A 196 -5.23 -3.09 -2.28
N TRP A 197 -4.83 -4.11 -1.54
CA TRP A 197 -3.44 -4.39 -1.17
C TRP A 197 -3.04 -5.74 -1.75
N VAL A 198 -1.83 -5.81 -2.28
CA VAL A 198 -1.18 -7.07 -2.60
C VAL A 198 -0.07 -7.28 -1.58
N GLY A 199 -0.23 -8.30 -0.73
CA GLY A 199 0.71 -8.61 0.34
C GLY A 199 1.78 -9.61 -0.08
N SER A 200 2.78 -9.73 0.80
CA SER A 200 3.87 -10.71 0.74
C SER A 200 3.80 -11.66 1.94
N PHE A 201 4.48 -12.80 1.90
CA PHE A 201 4.47 -13.73 3.04
C PHE A 201 5.50 -13.35 4.11
N GLU A 202 6.56 -12.63 3.75
CA GLU A 202 7.57 -12.15 4.68
C GLU A 202 7.59 -10.62 4.74
N ALA A 203 7.79 -10.06 5.94
CA ALA A 203 7.91 -8.61 6.10
C ALA A 203 9.13 -8.09 5.32
N GLY A 204 8.90 -7.09 4.46
CA GLY A 204 9.94 -6.50 3.61
C GLY A 204 10.33 -7.34 2.40
N GLU A 205 9.61 -8.42 2.11
CA GLU A 205 9.63 -9.06 0.81
C GLU A 205 8.75 -8.26 -0.16
N PHE A 206 9.22 -8.15 -1.40
CA PHE A 206 8.56 -7.40 -2.46
C PHE A 206 8.51 -8.23 -3.73
N VAL A 207 7.33 -8.37 -4.32
CA VAL A 207 7.13 -9.14 -5.55
C VAL A 207 6.51 -8.23 -6.60
N GLU A 208 7.21 -8.07 -7.73
CA GLU A 208 6.69 -7.34 -8.89
C GLU A 208 5.63 -8.19 -9.60
N GLY A 209 4.64 -7.55 -10.21
CA GLY A 209 3.64 -8.26 -11.01
C GLY A 209 2.53 -7.36 -11.50
N THR A 210 1.45 -8.00 -11.96
CA THR A 210 0.32 -7.30 -12.57
C THR A 210 -0.97 -7.59 -11.81
N LEU A 211 -1.65 -6.52 -11.39
CA LEU A 211 -3.01 -6.55 -10.88
C LEU A 211 -4.00 -6.54 -12.04
N TYR A 212 -4.97 -7.44 -12.00
CA TYR A 212 -6.05 -7.56 -12.97
C TYR A 212 -7.40 -7.30 -12.32
N ILE A 213 -8.22 -6.49 -12.97
CA ILE A 213 -9.58 -6.15 -12.56
C ILE A 213 -10.50 -6.45 -13.76
N THR A 214 -11.50 -7.31 -13.56
CA THR A 214 -12.31 -7.83 -14.66
C THR A 214 -13.74 -8.17 -14.24
N GLU A 215 -14.67 -8.14 -15.20
CA GLU A 215 -16.02 -8.72 -15.05
C GLU A 215 -16.14 -10.09 -15.73
N ARG A 216 -15.03 -10.64 -16.25
CA ARG A 216 -14.98 -11.91 -16.99
C ARG A 216 -14.47 -13.06 -16.12
N ASP A 217 -14.78 -14.28 -16.54
CA ASP A 217 -14.30 -15.53 -15.91
C ASP A 217 -12.86 -15.89 -16.34
N ILE A 218 -11.93 -14.93 -16.29
CA ILE A 218 -10.49 -15.15 -16.42
C ILE A 218 -9.83 -15.26 -15.04
N TYR A 219 -8.69 -15.93 -14.92
CA TYR A 219 -7.99 -16.13 -13.65
C TYR A 219 -6.48 -16.26 -13.92
N PRO A 220 -5.59 -16.22 -12.91
CA PRO A 220 -4.14 -16.25 -13.12
C PRO A 220 -3.64 -17.33 -14.10
N GLY A 221 -4.19 -18.55 -14.00
CA GLY A 221 -3.88 -19.66 -14.89
C GLY A 221 -4.54 -19.64 -16.29
N ASN A 222 -5.48 -18.71 -16.56
CA ASN A 222 -6.16 -18.56 -17.85
C ASN A 222 -6.57 -17.10 -18.11
N LEU A 223 -5.64 -16.31 -18.63
CA LEU A 223 -5.87 -14.91 -18.99
C LEU A 223 -6.64 -14.74 -20.32
N SER A 224 -6.70 -15.77 -21.16
CA SER A 224 -7.45 -15.77 -22.44
C SER A 224 -8.96 -15.91 -22.23
N GLY A 225 -9.37 -16.65 -21.18
CA GLY A 225 -10.77 -17.02 -20.95
C GLY A 225 -11.31 -18.04 -21.96
N GLU A 226 -10.41 -18.84 -22.56
CA GLU A 226 -10.72 -19.96 -23.46
C GLU A 226 -10.63 -21.32 -22.75
#